data_AF-A0A356J8X7-F1
#
_entry.id   AF-A0A356J8X7-F1
#
_cell.length_a   1.000
_cell.length_b   1.000
_cell.length_c   1.000
_cell.angle_alpha   90.00
_cell.angle_beta   90.00
_cell.angle_gamma   90.00
#
_symmetry.space_group_name_H-M   'P 1'
#
loop_
_entity.id
_entity.type
_entity.pdbx_description
1 polymer ?
#
loop_
_entity_poly.entity_id
_entity_poly.type
_entity_poly.pdbx_seq_one_letter_code
_entity_poly.pdbx_strand_id
1 'polypeptide(L)'
;MEKTLSLSSMKNKIRKIFYHSLAFSFLPLMASAQVFVGSGNPIVDNAAGYGLPQGSILGILSTFLTWIMAVFGILGVLGFIISGILYLTAAGDTGQIDKAKTAMVNSIIGIVVGLSGFIVIQAAQRWLTGYNRNF
;
A
#
# COMPACT_ATOMS: atom_id res chain seq x y z
N MET A 1 26.91 -35.08 -62.33
CA MET A 1 27.56 -34.07 -61.46
C MET A 1 26.58 -33.07 -60.84
N GLU A 2 25.39 -32.82 -61.41
CA GLU A 2 24.39 -31.91 -60.80
C GLU A 2 23.84 -32.35 -59.43
N LYS A 3 23.58 -33.66 -59.24
CA LYS A 3 22.96 -34.17 -57.99
C LYS A 3 23.84 -33.98 -56.75
N THR A 4 25.17 -33.99 -56.90
CA THR A 4 26.13 -33.82 -55.80
C THR A 4 26.29 -32.35 -55.38
N LEU A 5 26.14 -31.41 -56.32
CA LEU A 5 26.15 -29.98 -56.06
C LEU A 5 24.90 -29.53 -55.27
N SER A 6 23.73 -30.07 -55.64
CA SER A 6 22.48 -29.82 -54.92
C SER A 6 22.56 -30.27 -53.45
N LEU A 7 23.09 -31.47 -53.19
CA LEU A 7 23.25 -32.01 -51.83
C LEU A 7 24.22 -31.19 -50.96
N SER A 8 25.32 -30.71 -51.54
CA SER A 8 26.28 -29.85 -50.84
C SER A 8 25.66 -28.51 -50.43
N SER A 9 24.90 -27.88 -51.33
CA SER A 9 24.21 -26.61 -51.07
C SER A 9 23.13 -26.75 -49.98
N MET A 10 22.42 -27.88 -49.96
CA MET A 10 21.36 -28.17 -49.01
C MET A 10 21.92 -28.37 -47.59
N LYS A 11 23.04 -29.09 -47.45
CA LYS A 11 23.73 -29.26 -46.15
C LYS A 11 24.22 -27.92 -45.59
N ASN A 12 24.70 -27.00 -46.43
CA ASN A 12 25.14 -25.68 -45.97
C ASN A 12 23.96 -24.80 -45.52
N LYS A 13 22.82 -24.85 -46.21
CA LYS A 13 21.58 -24.14 -45.79
C LYS A 13 21.07 -24.65 -44.43
N ILE A 14 21.04 -25.97 -44.23
CA ILE A 14 20.61 -26.59 -42.96
C ILE A 14 21.51 -26.17 -41.80
N ARG A 15 22.83 -26.19 -41.99
CA ARG A 15 23.77 -25.73 -40.96
C ARG A 15 23.55 -24.25 -40.61
N LYS A 16 23.35 -23.38 -41.61
CA LYS A 16 23.05 -21.97 -41.36
C LYS A 16 21.78 -21.80 -40.54
N ILE A 17 20.69 -22.48 -40.89
CA ILE A 17 19.41 -22.39 -40.14
C ILE A 17 19.59 -22.78 -38.67
N PHE A 18 20.36 -23.85 -38.41
CA PHE A 18 20.66 -24.30 -37.05
C PHE A 18 21.44 -23.26 -36.22
N TYR A 19 22.44 -22.60 -36.81
CA TYR A 19 23.17 -21.53 -36.11
C TYR A 19 22.29 -20.31 -35.84
N HIS A 20 21.36 -19.98 -36.74
CA HIS A 20 20.43 -18.86 -36.53
C HIS A 20 19.40 -19.17 -35.43
N SER A 21 18.85 -20.38 -35.38
CA SER A 21 17.91 -20.76 -34.31
C SER A 21 18.59 -20.78 -32.94
N LEU A 22 19.85 -21.24 -32.87
CA LEU A 22 20.62 -21.23 -31.64
C LEU A 22 20.92 -19.79 -31.21
N ALA A 23 21.36 -18.91 -32.12
CA ALA A 23 21.56 -17.50 -31.81
C ALA A 23 20.25 -16.82 -31.37
N PHE A 24 19.11 -17.20 -31.96
CA PHE A 24 17.81 -16.63 -31.62
C PHE A 24 17.38 -16.93 -30.18
N SER A 25 17.70 -18.12 -29.66
CA SER A 25 17.44 -18.46 -28.25
C SER A 25 18.24 -17.64 -27.24
N PHE A 26 19.34 -16.98 -27.66
CA PHE A 26 20.15 -16.12 -26.80
C PHE A 26 19.82 -14.62 -26.93
N LEU A 27 18.99 -14.20 -27.89
CA LEU A 27 18.55 -12.80 -28.02
C LEU A 27 17.89 -12.23 -26.74
N PRO A 28 17.00 -12.96 -26.05
CA PRO A 28 16.36 -12.45 -24.83
C PRO A 28 17.36 -12.20 -23.69
N LEU A 29 18.44 -13.00 -23.64
CA LEU A 29 19.53 -12.85 -22.67
C LEU A 29 20.27 -11.51 -22.88
N MET A 30 20.57 -11.17 -24.14
CA MET A 30 21.30 -9.95 -24.50
C MET A 30 20.45 -8.69 -24.42
N ALA A 31 19.16 -8.78 -24.74
CA ALA A 31 18.23 -7.67 -24.60
C ALA A 31 17.74 -7.47 -23.15
N SER A 32 18.25 -8.26 -22.19
CA SER A 32 17.76 -8.28 -20.80
C SER A 32 16.23 -8.46 -20.67
N ALA A 33 15.61 -9.03 -21.71
CA ALA A 33 14.17 -9.27 -21.80
C ALA A 33 13.76 -10.63 -21.19
N GLN A 34 14.74 -11.42 -20.75
CA GLN A 34 14.50 -12.63 -19.97
C GLN A 34 13.87 -12.30 -18.61
N VAL A 35 12.83 -13.05 -18.23
CA VAL A 35 12.33 -13.06 -16.86
C VAL A 35 13.26 -13.95 -16.04
N PHE A 36 13.97 -13.37 -15.07
CA PHE A 36 14.71 -14.15 -14.07
C PHE A 36 13.70 -14.83 -13.13
N VAL A 37 13.46 -16.12 -13.33
CA VAL A 37 12.63 -16.92 -12.45
C VAL A 37 13.50 -17.39 -11.29
N GLY A 38 13.54 -16.58 -10.22
CA GLY A 38 13.84 -17.13 -8.89
C GLY A 38 12.78 -18.15 -8.52
N SER A 39 13.09 -19.08 -7.62
CA SER A 39 12.16 -20.10 -7.09
C SER A 39 11.05 -19.46 -6.22
N GLY A 40 10.31 -18.50 -6.75
CA GLY A 40 9.23 -17.74 -6.16
C GLY A 40 8.20 -17.40 -7.24
N ASN A 41 6.93 -17.31 -6.86
CA ASN A 41 5.84 -17.11 -7.80
C ASN A 41 6.06 -15.78 -8.57
N PRO A 42 6.18 -15.79 -9.92
CA PRO A 42 6.62 -14.62 -10.69
C PRO A 42 5.67 -13.42 -10.64
N ILE A 43 4.45 -13.62 -10.14
CA ILE A 43 3.44 -12.57 -9.99
C ILE A 43 3.69 -11.72 -8.73
N VAL A 44 4.34 -12.26 -7.68
CA VAL A 44 4.57 -11.54 -6.42
C VAL A 44 5.94 -10.87 -6.35
N ASP A 45 6.97 -11.44 -6.99
CA ASP A 45 8.32 -10.86 -6.96
C ASP A 45 8.42 -9.58 -7.81
N ASN A 46 7.58 -9.46 -8.85
CA ASN A 46 7.47 -8.22 -9.64
C ASN A 46 6.70 -7.11 -8.89
N ALA A 47 5.87 -7.42 -7.88
CA ALA A 47 5.17 -6.39 -7.10
C ALA A 47 6.11 -5.63 -6.14
N ALA A 48 7.23 -6.26 -5.72
CA ALA A 48 8.19 -5.69 -4.79
C ALA A 48 8.90 -4.44 -5.32
N GLY A 49 9.04 -4.29 -6.64
CA GLY A 49 9.68 -3.14 -7.29
C GLY A 49 8.81 -1.87 -7.37
N TYR A 50 7.51 -1.97 -7.08
CA TYR A 50 6.56 -0.86 -7.23
C TYR A 50 6.23 -0.13 -5.91
N GLY A 51 6.93 -0.45 -4.82
CA GLY A 51 6.69 0.17 -3.50
C GLY A 51 5.31 -0.15 -2.91
N LEU A 52 4.64 -1.17 -3.43
CA LEU A 52 3.33 -1.59 -2.96
C LEU A 52 3.47 -2.42 -1.68
N PRO A 53 2.51 -2.32 -0.73
CA PRO A 53 2.52 -3.13 0.48
C PRO A 53 2.47 -4.63 0.15
N GLN A 54 3.46 -5.41 0.59
CA GLN A 54 3.56 -6.85 0.34
C GLN A 54 2.83 -7.70 1.41
N GLY A 55 1.98 -7.06 2.22
CA GLY A 55 1.25 -7.71 3.32
C GLY A 55 -0.07 -8.34 2.88
N SER A 56 -0.71 -9.06 3.80
CA SER A 56 -2.09 -9.54 3.61
C SER A 56 -3.05 -8.35 3.44
N ILE A 57 -4.14 -8.56 2.71
CA ILE A 57 -5.18 -7.53 2.50
C ILE A 57 -5.68 -6.94 3.84
N LEU A 58 -5.83 -7.80 4.86
CA LEU A 58 -6.21 -7.36 6.21
C LEU A 58 -5.12 -6.51 6.88
N GLY A 59 -3.83 -6.83 6.68
CA GLY A 59 -2.73 -6.03 7.19
C GLY A 59 -2.65 -4.64 6.54
N ILE A 60 -2.89 -4.56 5.23
CA ILE A 60 -2.95 -3.30 4.49
C ILE A 60 -4.11 -2.44 5.01
N LEU A 61 -5.30 -3.03 5.15
CA LEU A 61 -6.47 -2.34 5.69
C LEU A 61 -6.24 -1.86 7.13
N SER A 62 -5.62 -2.68 7.98
CA SER A 62 -5.30 -2.30 9.36
C SER A 62 -4.32 -1.13 9.41
N THR A 63 -3.30 -1.13 8.54
CA THR A 63 -2.32 -0.05 8.45
C THR A 63 -2.98 1.24 8.00
N PHE A 64 -3.83 1.14 6.96
CA PHE A 64 -4.58 2.28 6.45
C PHE A 64 -5.56 2.86 7.48
N LEU A 65 -6.28 2.01 8.21
CA LEU A 65 -7.19 2.44 9.28
C LEU A 65 -6.42 3.12 10.42
N THR A 66 -5.26 2.60 10.79
CA THR A 66 -4.39 3.21 11.82
C THR A 66 -3.89 4.58 11.36
N TRP A 67 -3.53 4.72 10.09
CA TRP A 67 -3.12 6.00 9.50
C TRP A 67 -4.27 7.02 9.52
N ILE A 68 -5.49 6.63 9.15
CA ILE A 68 -6.67 7.51 9.25
C ILE A 68 -6.93 7.91 10.71
N MET A 69 -6.80 7.00 11.67
CA MET A 69 -6.97 7.32 13.10
C MET A 69 -5.94 8.32 13.60
N ALA A 70 -4.69 8.22 13.13
CA ALA A 70 -3.65 9.19 13.46
C ALA A 70 -4.00 10.59 12.93
N VAL A 71 -4.42 10.69 11.66
CA VAL A 71 -4.84 11.97 11.06
C VAL A 71 -6.07 12.53 11.78
N PHE A 72 -7.06 11.69 12.08
CA PHE A 72 -8.25 12.07 12.83
C PHE A 72 -7.90 12.67 14.20
N GLY A 73 -7.00 12.02 14.94
CA GLY A 73 -6.56 12.51 16.25
C GLY A 73 -5.91 13.90 16.16
N ILE A 74 -5.05 14.11 15.16
CA ILE A 74 -4.43 15.41 14.91
C ILE A 74 -5.48 16.47 14.59
N LEU A 75 -6.44 16.17 13.71
CA LEU A 75 -7.52 17.10 13.35
C LEU A 75 -8.42 17.45 14.55
N GLY A 76 -8.71 16.47 15.41
CA GLY A 76 -9.48 16.69 16.64
C GLY A 76 -8.77 17.68 17.58
N VAL A 77 -7.47 17.48 17.82
CA VAL A 77 -6.67 18.38 18.65
C VAL A 77 -6.55 19.78 18.02
N LEU A 78 -6.37 19.88 16.70
CA LEU A 78 -6.32 21.16 16.00
C LEU A 78 -7.64 21.94 16.14
N GLY A 79 -8.79 21.29 15.94
CA GLY A 79 -10.09 21.92 16.13
C GLY A 79 -10.29 22.43 17.56
N PHE A 80 -9.83 21.65 18.55
CA PHE A 80 -9.86 22.06 19.95
C PHE A 80 -8.98 23.30 20.22
N ILE A 81 -7.75 23.32 19.70
CA ILE A 81 -6.83 24.45 19.86
C ILE A 81 -7.39 25.72 19.20
N ILE A 82 -7.88 25.63 17.96
CA ILE A 82 -8.45 26.78 17.23
C ILE A 82 -9.62 27.38 18.00
N SER A 83 -10.51 26.53 18.54
CA SER A 83 -11.64 26.96 19.37
C SER A 83 -11.17 27.64 20.65
N GLY A 84 -10.11 27.12 21.27
CA GLY A 84 -9.49 27.71 22.46
C GLY A 84 -8.88 29.10 22.19
N ILE A 85 -8.14 29.25 21.09
CA ILE A 85 -7.60 30.56 20.69
C ILE A 85 -8.73 31.54 20.45
N LEU A 86 -9.78 31.14 19.70
CA LEU A 86 -10.93 32.00 19.42
C LEU A 86 -11.63 32.48 20.71
N TYR A 87 -11.73 31.62 21.72
CA TYR A 87 -12.29 31.98 23.03
C TYR A 87 -11.43 33.02 23.75
N LEU A 88 -10.11 32.84 23.74
CA LEU A 88 -9.16 33.75 24.40
C LEU A 88 -9.06 35.11 23.69
N THR A 89 -9.19 35.14 22.37
CA THR A 89 -9.06 36.38 21.58
C THR A 89 -10.37 37.17 21.44
N ALA A 90 -11.49 36.66 21.95
CA ALA A 90 -12.80 37.28 21.74
C ALA A 90 -12.97 38.67 22.40
N ALA A 91 -12.04 39.11 23.25
CA ALA A 91 -11.95 40.47 23.81
C ALA A 91 -13.26 41.03 24.44
N GLY A 92 -14.16 40.15 24.90
CA GLY A 92 -15.45 40.54 25.50
C GLY A 92 -16.63 40.63 24.52
N ASP A 93 -16.43 40.34 23.23
CA ASP A 93 -17.52 40.20 22.26
C ASP A 93 -18.32 38.93 22.55
N THR A 94 -19.56 39.10 23.02
CA THR A 94 -20.43 37.99 23.43
C THR A 94 -20.73 37.04 22.28
N GLY A 95 -20.85 37.53 21.06
CA GLY A 95 -21.10 36.70 19.87
C GLY A 95 -19.92 35.81 19.51
N GLN A 96 -18.69 36.31 19.61
CA GLN A 96 -17.48 35.52 19.40
C GLN A 96 -17.27 34.50 20.52
N ILE A 97 -17.56 34.88 21.78
CA ILE A 97 -17.47 33.97 22.93
C ILE A 97 -18.43 32.78 22.75
N ASP A 98 -19.67 33.01 22.35
CA ASP A 98 -20.67 31.95 22.17
C ASP A 98 -20.31 31.04 20.99
N LYS A 99 -19.82 31.61 19.89
CA LYS A 99 -19.30 30.83 18.75
C LYS A 99 -18.12 29.97 19.15
N ALA A 100 -17.15 30.52 19.90
CA ALA A 100 -15.98 29.78 20.36
C ALA A 100 -16.36 28.64 21.30
N LYS A 101 -17.30 28.87 22.23
CA LYS A 101 -17.83 27.82 23.12
C LYS A 101 -18.50 26.70 22.33
N THR A 102 -19.34 27.05 21.35
CA THR A 102 -20.01 26.06 20.51
C THR A 102 -19.00 25.25 19.71
N ALA A 103 -18.00 25.90 19.11
CA ALA A 103 -16.92 25.23 18.38
C ALA A 103 -16.08 24.31 19.29
N MET A 104 -15.81 24.74 20.52
CA MET A 104 -15.09 23.95 21.51
C MET A 104 -15.88 22.70 21.91
N VAL A 105 -17.17 22.84 22.20
CA VAL A 105 -18.05 21.70 22.53
C VAL A 105 -18.14 20.72 21.37
N ASN A 106 -18.33 21.21 20.14
CA ASN A 106 -18.36 20.36 18.94
C ASN A 106 -17.05 19.59 18.75
N SER A 107 -15.90 20.25 18.97
CA SER A 107 -14.59 19.59 18.90
C SER A 107 -14.43 18.50 19.96
N ILE A 108 -14.87 18.77 21.20
CA ILE A 108 -14.85 17.79 22.29
C ILE A 108 -15.74 16.59 21.96
N ILE A 109 -16.96 16.82 21.48
CA ILE A 109 -17.89 15.75 21.10
C ILE A 109 -17.25 14.88 20.01
N GLY A 110 -16.62 15.48 19.00
CA GLY A 110 -15.92 14.75 17.94
C GLY A 110 -14.83 13.81 18.48
N ILE A 111 -13.98 14.32 19.38
CA ILE A 111 -12.93 13.52 20.02
C ILE A 111 -13.53 12.39 20.86
N VAL A 112 -14.53 12.69 21.70
CA VAL A 112 -15.18 11.71 22.58
C VAL A 112 -15.83 10.59 21.77
N VAL A 113 -16.61 10.94 20.74
CA VAL A 113 -17.28 9.96 19.88
C VAL A 113 -16.26 9.12 19.13
N GLY A 114 -15.24 9.74 18.51
CA GLY A 114 -14.19 9.02 17.78
C GLY A 114 -13.41 8.04 18.67
N LEU A 115 -12.99 8.48 19.86
CA LEU A 115 -12.29 7.62 20.81
C LEU A 115 -13.20 6.52 21.38
N SER A 116 -14.48 6.82 21.63
CA SER A 116 -15.43 5.82 22.13
C SER A 116 -15.59 4.66 21.14
N GLY A 117 -15.67 4.94 19.84
CA GLY A 117 -15.74 3.91 18.80
C GLY A 117 -14.52 2.98 18.82
N PHE A 118 -13.32 3.54 18.97
CA PHE A 118 -12.09 2.76 19.07
C PHE A 118 -12.06 1.85 20.32
N ILE A 119 -12.52 2.37 21.47
CA ILE A 119 -12.61 1.60 22.71
C ILE A 119 -13.61 0.44 22.57
N VAL A 120 -14.76 0.68 21.93
CA VAL A 120 -15.78 -0.37 21.72
C VAL A 120 -15.23 -1.50 20.85
N ILE A 121 -14.50 -1.19 19.78
CA ILE A 121 -13.87 -2.23 18.93
C ILE A 121 -12.89 -3.06 19.75
N GLN A 122 -12.04 -2.43 20.55
CA GLN A 122 -11.11 -3.15 21.42
C GLN A 122 -11.84 -3.99 22.47
N ALA A 123 -12.91 -3.49 23.06
CA ALA A 123 -13.72 -4.24 24.02
C ALA A 123 -14.33 -5.49 23.36
N ALA A 124 -14.90 -5.34 22.16
CA ALA A 124 -15.47 -6.44 21.40
C ALA A 124 -14.41 -7.49 21.04
N GLN A 125 -13.22 -7.07 20.60
CA GLN A 125 -12.09 -7.98 20.34
C GLN A 125 -11.66 -8.73 21.59
N ARG A 126 -11.58 -8.04 22.75
CA ARG A 126 -11.21 -8.66 24.03
C ARG A 126 -12.24 -9.70 24.49
N TRP A 127 -13.53 -9.47 24.21
CA TRP A 127 -14.59 -10.43 24.52
C TRP A 127 -14.59 -11.61 23.55
N LEU A 128 -14.40 -11.36 22.25
CA LEU A 128 -14.42 -12.40 21.22
C LEU A 128 -13.21 -13.33 21.29
N THR A 129 -12.02 -12.80 21.58
CA THR A 129 -10.79 -13.61 21.68
C THR A 129 -10.73 -14.39 22.99
N GLY A 130 -11.72 -14.23 23.89
CA GLY A 130 -11.87 -15.03 25.11
C GLY A 130 -10.60 -15.04 25.96
N TYR A 131 -10.23 -13.88 26.52
CA TYR A 131 -9.17 -13.68 27.54
C TYR A 131 -8.12 -14.81 27.63
N ASN A 132 -7.35 -15.08 26.58
CA ASN A 132 -6.11 -15.84 26.74
C ASN A 132 -4.95 -14.85 26.84
N ARG A 133 -4.94 -14.12 27.97
CA ARG A 133 -3.77 -13.35 28.38
C ARG A 133 -2.77 -14.36 28.93
N ASN A 134 -2.00 -14.97 28.03
CA ASN A 134 -0.75 -15.58 28.43
C ASN A 134 0.06 -14.49 29.11
N PHE A 135 0.29 -14.68 30.40
CA PHE A 135 1.12 -13.84 31.26
C PHE A 135 2.50 -13.63 30.62
#